data_AF-A0A972I301-F1
#
_entry.id   AF-A0A972I301-F1
#
_cell.length_a   1.000
_cell.length_b   1.000
_cell.length_c   1.000
_cell.angle_alpha   90.00
_cell.angle_beta   90.00
_cell.angle_gamma   90.00
#
_symmetry.space_group_name_H-M   'P 1'
#
loop_
_entity.id
_entity.type
_entity.pdbx_description
1 polymer ?
#
loop_
_entity_poly.entity_id
_entity_poly.type
_entity_poly.pdbx_seq_one_letter_code
_entity_poly.pdbx_strand_id
1 'polypeptide(L)'
;MNRREYLRRLEQCMKGMPPKEVEDALRYYEDYFEDGSLTDEEIITSLGKPEDVARQIRGNAGYDYSEDKVENNEAQKDIKTPKKRTKGDWVLIVIIIICLLPIVLPVIGSIIAAVLGLLFAAVLLTLAFLIGGLVAAFSGIGTLFVSLASGLVITGLGIVSACVGILLCRLLWYVFSKGVPAMAKGVVKICKWPFKDGSEKEGA
;
A
#
# COMPACT_ATOMS: atom_id res chain seq x y z
N MET A 1 -21.59 28.92 -36.14
CA MET A 1 -21.80 29.77 -34.94
C MET A 1 -20.65 30.75 -34.95
N ASN A 2 -20.88 32.03 -34.67
CA ASN A 2 -19.80 33.03 -34.76
C ASN A 2 -19.34 33.42 -33.36
N ARG A 3 -18.17 34.04 -33.23
CA ARG A 3 -17.55 34.44 -31.95
C ARG A 3 -18.54 35.04 -30.94
N ARG A 4 -19.32 36.04 -31.38
CA ARG A 4 -20.30 36.73 -30.51
C ARG A 4 -21.35 35.79 -29.91
N GLU A 5 -21.84 34.82 -30.69
CA GLU A 5 -22.81 33.85 -30.22
C GLU A 5 -22.17 32.81 -29.29
N TYR A 6 -20.90 32.48 -29.52
CA TYR A 6 -20.12 31.61 -28.63
C TYR A 6 -19.92 32.25 -27.25
N LEU A 7 -19.41 33.48 -27.19
CA LEU A 7 -19.16 34.21 -25.95
C LEU A 7 -20.45 34.48 -25.17
N ARG A 8 -21.55 34.82 -25.86
CA ARG A 8 -22.87 35.00 -25.24
C ARG A 8 -23.37 33.72 -24.55
N ARG A 9 -23.19 32.56 -25.17
CA ARG A 9 -23.57 31.27 -24.57
C ARG A 9 -22.66 30.88 -23.42
N LEU A 10 -21.36 31.16 -23.53
CA LEU A 10 -20.39 30.94 -22.47
C LEU A 10 -20.75 31.75 -21.21
N GLU A 11 -21.06 33.04 -21.38
CA GLU A 11 -21.55 33.92 -20.30
C GLU A 11 -22.84 33.38 -19.66
N GLN A 12 -23.82 32.97 -20.48
CA GLN A 12 -25.07 32.40 -19.98
C GLN A 12 -24.84 31.14 -19.16
N CYS A 13 -23.91 30.28 -19.58
CA CYS A 13 -23.56 29.09 -18.83
C CYS A 13 -22.87 29.45 -17.51
N MET A 14 -22.08 30.52 -17.45
CA MET A 14 -21.35 30.98 -16.27
C MET A 14 -22.20 31.82 -15.30
N LYS A 15 -23.52 31.97 -15.56
CA LYS A 15 -24.45 32.71 -14.69
C LYS A 15 -24.48 32.10 -13.27
N GLY A 16 -24.04 32.87 -12.28
CA GLY A 16 -23.93 32.45 -10.88
C GLY A 16 -22.50 32.48 -10.31
N MET A 17 -21.50 32.72 -11.15
CA MET A 17 -20.12 32.99 -10.73
C MET A 17 -19.90 34.47 -10.34
N PRO A 18 -18.81 34.81 -9.63
CA PRO A 18 -18.45 36.20 -9.37
C PRO A 18 -18.27 36.99 -10.68
N PRO A 19 -18.80 38.22 -10.77
CA PRO A 19 -18.74 39.02 -12.00
C PRO A 19 -17.32 39.17 -12.58
N LYS A 20 -16.34 39.32 -11.69
CA LYS A 20 -14.92 39.46 -12.06
C LYS A 20 -14.36 38.22 -12.75
N GLU A 21 -14.74 37.02 -12.30
CA GLU A 21 -14.27 35.76 -12.92
C GLU A 21 -14.89 35.53 -14.29
N VAL A 22 -16.16 35.93 -14.46
CA VAL A 22 -16.85 35.88 -15.75
C VAL A 22 -16.20 36.86 -16.73
N GLU A 23 -15.92 38.09 -16.30
CA GLU A 23 -15.26 39.11 -17.12
C GLU A 23 -13.84 38.68 -17.53
N ASP A 24 -13.04 38.17 -16.58
CA ASP A 24 -11.68 37.71 -16.87
C ASP A 24 -11.67 36.51 -17.84
N ALA A 25 -12.61 35.57 -17.70
CA ALA A 25 -12.74 34.44 -18.61
C ALA A 25 -13.20 34.87 -20.01
N LEU A 26 -14.21 35.73 -20.11
CA LEU A 26 -14.69 36.24 -21.40
C LEU A 26 -13.58 37.01 -22.12
N ARG A 27 -12.82 37.86 -21.41
CA ARG A 27 -11.68 38.58 -21.99
C ARG A 27 -10.61 37.63 -22.54
N TYR A 28 -10.30 36.54 -21.82
CA TYR A 28 -9.32 35.56 -22.29
C TYR A 28 -9.74 34.89 -23.61
N TYR A 29 -11.02 34.51 -23.75
CA TYR A 29 -11.51 33.92 -25.00
C TYR A 29 -11.69 34.97 -26.10
N GLU A 30 -12.09 36.19 -25.74
CA GLU A 30 -12.15 37.35 -26.63
C GLU A 30 -10.78 37.61 -27.29
N ASP A 31 -9.71 37.68 -26.47
CA ASP A 31 -8.34 37.83 -26.95
C ASP A 31 -7.93 36.62 -27.82
N TYR A 32 -8.34 35.40 -27.47
CA TYR A 32 -8.06 34.19 -28.27
C TYR A 32 -8.74 34.19 -29.64
N PHE A 33 -9.95 34.75 -29.73
CA PHE A 33 -10.65 34.96 -31.00
C PHE A 33 -10.07 36.14 -31.81
N GLU A 34 -9.40 37.10 -31.17
CA GLU A 34 -8.78 38.26 -31.83
C GLU A 34 -7.35 38.00 -32.32
N ASP A 35 -6.56 37.27 -31.54
CA ASP A 35 -5.17 36.90 -31.86
C ASP A 35 -5.09 35.71 -32.83
N GLY A 36 -6.20 34.97 -32.97
CA GLY A 36 -6.29 33.80 -33.83
C GLY A 36 -5.96 34.11 -35.29
N SER A 37 -4.88 33.51 -35.80
CA SER A 37 -4.60 33.44 -37.24
C SER A 37 -5.61 32.56 -38.03
N LEU A 38 -6.66 32.09 -37.35
CA LEU A 38 -7.66 31.14 -37.81
C LEU A 38 -9.04 31.80 -37.85
N THR A 39 -9.95 31.21 -38.61
CA THR A 39 -11.34 31.68 -38.68
C THR A 39 -12.13 31.36 -37.41
N ASP A 40 -13.18 32.14 -37.13
CA ASP A 40 -14.10 31.91 -35.99
C ASP A 40 -14.57 30.45 -35.92
N GLU A 41 -14.85 29.83 -37.07
CA GLU A 41 -15.35 28.46 -37.18
C GLU A 41 -14.31 27.41 -36.76
N GLU A 42 -13.04 27.61 -37.13
CA GLU A 42 -11.93 26.73 -36.77
C GLU A 42 -11.63 26.81 -35.26
N ILE A 43 -11.67 28.03 -34.71
CA ILE A 43 -11.48 28.28 -33.29
C ILE A 43 -12.59 27.61 -32.48
N ILE A 44 -13.85 27.74 -32.90
CA ILE A 44 -14.99 27.10 -32.23
C ILE A 44 -14.90 25.58 -32.30
N THR A 45 -14.44 25.03 -33.41
CA THR A 45 -14.23 23.57 -33.54
C THR A 45 -13.17 23.06 -32.58
N SER A 46 -12.10 23.84 -32.38
CA SER A 46 -11.01 23.53 -31.44
C SER A 46 -11.45 23.66 -29.98
N LEU A 47 -12.21 24.71 -29.65
CA LEU A 47 -12.70 24.97 -28.29
C LEU A 47 -13.85 24.05 -27.86
N GLY A 48 -14.64 23.54 -28.81
CA GLY A 48 -15.78 22.67 -28.53
C GLY A 48 -17.06 23.46 -28.22
N LYS A 49 -17.90 22.94 -27.31
CA LYS A 49 -19.18 23.59 -26.97
C LYS A 49 -18.98 24.59 -25.82
N PRO A 50 -19.65 25.76 -25.84
CA PRO A 50 -19.51 26.77 -24.78
C PRO A 50 -19.93 26.24 -23.39
N GLU A 51 -20.84 25.26 -23.32
CA GLU A 51 -21.25 24.60 -22.07
C GLU A 51 -20.13 23.75 -21.45
N ASP A 52 -19.32 23.09 -22.28
CA ASP A 52 -18.18 22.28 -21.84
C ASP A 52 -17.06 23.17 -21.29
N VAL A 53 -16.79 24.27 -21.99
CA VAL A 53 -15.83 25.29 -21.55
C VAL A 53 -16.28 25.93 -20.23
N ALA A 54 -17.55 26.30 -20.11
CA ALA A 54 -18.10 26.83 -18.85
C ALA A 54 -18.00 25.84 -17.69
N ARG A 55 -18.22 24.54 -17.95
CA ARG A 55 -18.02 23.47 -16.94
C ARG A 55 -16.56 23.36 -16.51
N GLN A 56 -15.63 23.47 -17.45
CA GLN A 56 -14.20 23.41 -17.16
C GLN A 56 -13.74 24.61 -16.32
N ILE A 57 -14.14 25.82 -16.69
CA ILE A 57 -13.82 27.04 -15.94
C ILE A 57 -14.39 26.93 -14.52
N ARG A 58 -15.62 26.45 -14.39
CA ARG A 58 -16.29 26.27 -13.10
C ARG A 58 -15.63 25.22 -12.22
N GLY A 59 -15.27 24.08 -12.81
CA GLY A 59 -14.55 23.02 -12.12
C GLY A 59 -13.16 23.47 -11.66
N ASN A 60 -12.48 24.30 -12.45
CA ASN A 60 -11.19 24.88 -12.08
C ASN A 60 -11.34 25.97 -11.00
N ALA A 61 -12.41 26.76 -11.02
CA ALA A 61 -12.70 27.81 -10.04
C ALA A 61 -13.34 27.28 -8.73
N GLY A 62 -13.72 26.00 -8.67
CA GLY A 62 -14.20 25.34 -7.45
C GLY A 62 -15.69 25.50 -7.14
N TYR A 63 -16.52 25.94 -8.10
CA TYR A 63 -17.96 26.07 -7.91
C TYR A 63 -18.70 24.79 -8.34
N ASP A 64 -18.83 23.80 -7.46
CA ASP A 64 -19.52 22.54 -7.80
C ASP A 64 -21.04 22.75 -7.88
N TYR A 65 -21.64 22.58 -9.06
CA TYR A 65 -23.09 22.62 -9.24
C TYR A 65 -23.65 21.23 -8.92
N SER A 66 -24.15 21.05 -7.70
CA SER A 66 -24.90 19.86 -7.30
C SER A 66 -26.33 20.01 -7.77
N GLU A 67 -26.72 19.25 -8.79
CA GLU A 67 -28.11 19.17 -9.22
C GLU A 67 -28.89 18.26 -8.27
N ASP A 68 -29.91 18.84 -7.64
CA ASP A 68 -30.81 18.29 -6.62
C ASP A 68 -31.47 16.95 -7.00
N LYS A 69 -31.49 16.01 -6.04
CA LYS A 69 -32.61 15.10 -5.75
C LYS A 69 -32.67 14.73 -4.25
N VAL A 70 -33.32 15.62 -3.49
CA VAL A 70 -34.35 15.43 -2.42
C VAL A 70 -34.67 13.95 -2.06
N GLU A 71 -34.21 13.47 -0.89
CA GLU A 71 -34.98 13.18 0.38
C GLU A 71 -35.45 11.69 0.44
N ASN A 72 -35.43 10.89 1.54
CA ASN A 72 -35.60 11.15 2.97
C ASN A 72 -35.15 9.94 3.85
N ASN A 73 -34.86 10.23 5.13
CA ASN A 73 -34.87 9.39 6.34
C ASN A 73 -33.68 8.49 6.77
N GLU A 74 -32.86 9.09 7.64
CA GLU A 74 -32.64 8.71 9.05
C GLU A 74 -32.29 7.25 9.43
N ALA A 75 -31.01 7.02 9.75
CA ALA A 75 -30.52 6.58 11.07
C ALA A 75 -29.08 6.04 10.96
N GLN A 76 -28.16 6.83 11.50
CA GLN A 76 -26.70 6.69 11.44
C GLN A 76 -26.16 5.64 12.42
N LYS A 77 -25.38 4.67 11.93
CA LYS A 77 -24.19 4.16 12.64
C LYS A 77 -23.12 3.62 11.68
N ASP A 78 -22.16 4.51 11.40
CA ASP A 78 -20.80 4.29 10.89
C ASP A 78 -20.59 3.22 9.79
N ILE A 79 -21.05 3.54 8.58
CA ILE A 79 -20.48 3.03 7.34
C ILE A 79 -19.73 4.20 6.72
N LYS A 80 -18.39 4.08 6.58
CA LYS A 80 -17.60 5.01 5.76
C LYS A 80 -18.08 4.90 4.31
N THR A 81 -19.03 5.73 3.93
CA THR A 81 -19.48 5.86 2.54
C THR A 81 -18.32 6.37 1.67
N PRO A 82 -18.15 5.83 0.44
CA PRO A 82 -17.04 6.20 -0.42
C PRO A 82 -17.18 7.66 -0.85
N LYS A 83 -16.28 8.51 -0.34
CA LYS A 83 -16.11 9.90 -0.76
C LYS A 83 -15.87 9.92 -2.27
N LYS A 84 -16.69 10.66 -3.02
CA LYS A 84 -16.56 10.81 -4.48
C LYS A 84 -15.18 11.40 -4.76
N ARG A 85 -14.27 10.57 -5.30
CA ARG A 85 -12.87 10.94 -5.50
C ARG A 85 -12.79 12.11 -6.48
N THR A 86 -12.45 13.28 -5.96
CA THR A 86 -12.01 14.42 -6.78
C THR A 86 -10.65 14.09 -7.37
N LYS A 87 -10.28 14.74 -8.48
CA LYS A 87 -8.94 14.56 -9.10
C LYS A 87 -7.80 14.85 -8.12
N GLY A 88 -8.04 15.62 -7.04
CA GLY A 88 -7.10 15.81 -5.93
C GLY A 88 -6.97 14.60 -4.98
N ASP A 89 -8.06 13.87 -4.72
CA ASP A 89 -8.03 12.63 -3.91
C ASP A 89 -7.27 11.51 -4.63
N TRP A 90 -7.29 11.47 -5.96
CA TRP A 90 -6.43 10.58 -6.76
C TRP A 90 -4.94 10.93 -6.57
N VAL A 91 -4.61 12.22 -6.43
CA VAL A 91 -3.21 12.69 -6.33
C VAL A 91 -2.71 12.39 -4.92
N LEU A 92 -3.54 12.62 -3.91
CA LEU A 92 -3.27 12.21 -2.53
C LEU A 92 -3.07 10.70 -2.43
N ILE A 93 -3.88 9.89 -3.11
CA ILE A 93 -3.70 8.44 -3.16
C ILE A 93 -2.40 8.04 -3.86
N VAL A 94 -2.04 8.69 -4.97
CA VAL A 94 -0.77 8.44 -5.68
C VAL A 94 0.43 8.86 -4.83
N ILE A 95 0.37 10.00 -4.14
CA ILE A 95 1.41 10.47 -3.21
C ILE A 95 1.55 9.51 -2.02
N ILE A 96 0.43 9.05 -1.45
CA ILE A 96 0.42 8.06 -0.37
C ILE A 96 1.04 6.74 -0.84
N ILE A 97 0.73 6.28 -2.05
CA ILE A 97 1.33 5.06 -2.62
C ILE A 97 2.83 5.24 -2.84
N ILE A 98 3.28 6.37 -3.42
CA ILE A 98 4.72 6.67 -3.61
C ILE A 98 5.45 6.80 -2.27
N CYS A 99 4.79 7.29 -1.22
CA CYS A 99 5.36 7.42 0.12
C CYS A 99 5.35 6.09 0.90
N LEU A 100 4.33 5.25 0.71
CA LEU A 100 4.27 3.92 1.34
C LEU A 100 5.13 2.87 0.63
N LEU A 101 5.29 2.92 -0.69
CA LEU A 101 6.11 1.94 -1.44
C LEU A 101 7.53 1.76 -0.89
N PRO A 102 8.31 2.82 -0.62
CA PRO A 102 9.66 2.71 -0.08
C PRO A 102 9.67 2.24 1.38
N ILE A 103 8.53 2.21 2.08
CA ILE A 103 8.39 1.69 3.45
C ILE A 103 7.95 0.23 3.42
N VAL A 104 7.01 -0.13 2.54
CA VAL A 104 6.46 -1.49 2.46
C VAL A 104 7.50 -2.50 1.98
N LEU A 105 8.36 -2.13 1.02
CA LEU A 105 9.43 -3.00 0.52
C LEU A 105 10.46 -3.39 1.60
N PRO A 106 11.09 -2.44 2.33
CA PRO A 106 12.01 -2.81 3.40
C PRO A 106 11.30 -3.45 4.59
N VAL A 107 10.04 -3.13 4.87
CA VAL A 107 9.28 -3.82 5.93
C VAL A 107 9.13 -5.30 5.61
N ILE A 108 8.71 -5.66 4.39
CA ILE A 108 8.60 -7.06 3.98
C ILE A 108 9.98 -7.72 3.95
N GLY A 109 10.98 -7.04 3.38
CA GLY A 109 12.36 -7.52 3.35
C GLY A 109 12.95 -7.76 4.74
N SER A 110 12.69 -6.88 5.70
CA SER A 110 13.16 -6.98 7.08
C SER A 110 12.52 -8.15 7.83
N ILE A 111 11.23 -8.43 7.60
CA ILE A 111 10.55 -9.57 8.20
C ILE A 111 11.15 -10.87 7.68
N ILE A 112 11.38 -10.98 6.36
CA ILE A 112 11.99 -12.16 5.77
C ILE A 112 13.43 -12.34 6.27
N ALA A 113 14.23 -11.27 6.27
CA ALA A 113 15.61 -11.30 6.75
C ALA A 113 15.69 -11.65 8.25
N ALA A 114 14.81 -11.10 9.08
CA ALA A 114 14.74 -11.40 10.50
C ALA A 114 14.38 -12.88 10.75
N VAL A 115 13.41 -13.41 10.00
CA VAL A 115 13.03 -14.83 10.09
C VAL A 115 14.20 -15.73 9.66
N LEU A 116 14.86 -15.42 8.54
CA LEU A 116 16.02 -16.17 8.07
C LEU A 116 17.19 -16.10 9.06
N GLY A 117 17.47 -14.91 9.61
CA GLY A 117 18.50 -14.71 10.62
C GLY A 117 18.22 -15.49 11.90
N LEU A 118 16.97 -15.49 12.37
CA LEU A 118 16.55 -16.26 13.53
C LEU A 118 16.71 -17.77 13.30
N LEU A 119 16.34 -18.26 12.12
CA LEU A 119 16.52 -19.66 11.74
C LEU A 119 18.01 -20.03 11.70
N PHE A 120 18.84 -19.19 11.08
CA PHE A 120 20.28 -19.43 10.99
C PHE A 120 20.93 -19.44 12.38
N ALA A 121 20.59 -18.48 13.24
CA ALA A 121 21.07 -18.44 14.62
C ALA A 121 20.67 -19.68 15.41
N ALA A 122 19.42 -20.14 15.26
CA ALA A 122 18.96 -21.36 15.92
C ALA A 122 19.72 -22.61 15.44
N VAL A 123 19.99 -22.74 14.15
CA VAL A 123 20.80 -23.84 13.60
C VAL A 123 22.22 -23.80 14.18
N LEU A 124 22.87 -22.64 14.20
CA LEU A 124 24.21 -22.50 14.77
C LEU A 124 24.23 -22.85 16.26
N LEU A 125 23.22 -22.44 17.02
CA LEU A 125 23.08 -22.78 18.43
C LEU A 125 23.01 -24.31 18.61
N THR A 126 22.17 -25.00 17.84
CA THR A 126 22.07 -26.47 17.93
C THR A 126 23.38 -27.17 17.58
N LEU A 127 24.09 -26.68 16.56
CA LEU A 127 25.38 -27.23 16.16
C LEU A 127 26.44 -27.03 17.26
N ALA A 128 26.45 -25.87 17.91
CA ALA A 128 27.35 -25.57 19.03
C ALA A 128 27.10 -26.50 20.23
N PHE A 129 25.84 -26.77 20.59
CA PHE A 129 25.50 -27.71 21.65
C PHE A 129 25.89 -29.16 21.30
N LEU A 130 25.70 -29.58 20.05
CA LEU A 130 26.12 -30.90 19.59
C LEU A 130 27.64 -31.08 19.61
N ILE A 131 28.38 -30.15 19.00
CA ILE A 131 29.84 -30.20 18.94
C ILE A 131 30.44 -30.04 20.33
N GLY A 132 29.95 -29.06 21.11
CA GLY A 132 30.39 -28.82 22.48
C GLY A 132 30.10 -30.00 23.39
N GLY A 133 28.92 -30.61 23.27
CA GLY A 133 28.56 -31.83 24.02
C GLY A 133 29.46 -33.02 23.66
N LEU A 134 29.79 -33.18 22.37
CA LEU A 134 30.66 -34.26 21.91
C LEU A 134 32.10 -34.07 22.38
N VAL A 135 32.66 -32.86 22.25
CA VAL A 135 34.00 -32.53 22.73
C VAL A 135 34.09 -32.68 24.25
N ALA A 136 33.06 -32.24 24.99
CA ALA A 136 32.99 -32.44 26.44
C ALA A 136 32.91 -33.93 26.82
N ALA A 137 32.18 -34.75 26.07
CA ALA A 137 32.11 -36.19 26.30
C ALA A 137 33.49 -36.87 26.08
N PHE A 138 34.20 -36.53 25.00
CA PHE A 138 35.54 -37.07 24.73
C PHE A 138 36.60 -36.58 25.71
N SER A 139 36.57 -35.29 26.06
CA SER A 139 37.46 -34.72 27.08
C SER A 139 37.20 -35.32 28.46
N GLY A 140 35.93 -35.53 28.81
CA GLY A 140 35.50 -36.17 30.05
C GLY A 140 36.09 -37.56 30.24
N ILE A 141 36.15 -38.37 29.19
CA ILE A 141 36.76 -39.71 29.22
C ILE A 141 38.25 -39.65 29.57
N GLY A 142 38.98 -38.66 29.06
CA GLY A 142 40.39 -38.45 29.43
C GLY A 142 40.56 -38.08 30.90
N THR A 143 39.65 -37.26 31.44
CA THR A 143 39.71 -36.84 32.84
C THR A 143 39.33 -37.94 33.84
N LEU A 144 38.66 -39.03 33.40
CA LEU A 144 38.36 -40.20 34.26
C LEU A 144 39.63 -40.87 34.79
N PHE A 145 40.74 -40.80 34.06
CA PHE A 145 42.03 -41.36 34.48
C PHE A 145 42.74 -40.53 35.56
N VAL A 146 42.36 -39.25 35.70
CA VAL A 146 42.95 -38.34 36.70
C VAL A 146 42.06 -38.26 37.94
N SER A 147 40.74 -38.16 37.75
CA SER A 147 39.76 -38.15 38.84
C SER A 147 38.42 -38.68 38.32
N LEU A 148 38.00 -39.82 38.89
CA LEU A 148 36.77 -40.50 38.49
C LEU A 148 35.53 -39.61 38.64
N ALA A 149 35.46 -38.82 39.73
CA ALA A 149 34.34 -37.93 40.00
C ALA A 149 34.22 -36.81 38.96
N SER A 150 35.34 -36.15 38.64
CA SER A 150 35.36 -35.06 37.66
C SER A 150 35.04 -35.56 36.25
N GLY A 151 35.57 -36.73 35.87
CA GLY A 151 35.30 -37.31 34.56
C GLY A 151 33.85 -37.76 34.38
N LEU A 152 33.18 -38.27 35.42
CA LEU A 152 31.75 -38.58 35.35
C LEU A 152 30.89 -37.33 35.17
N VAL A 153 31.21 -36.23 35.87
CA VAL A 153 30.49 -34.97 35.77
C VAL A 153 30.62 -34.37 34.36
N ILE A 154 31.84 -34.33 33.81
CA ILE A 154 32.11 -33.73 32.49
C ILE A 154 31.53 -34.60 31.37
N THR A 155 31.70 -35.93 31.44
CA THR A 155 31.11 -36.85 30.45
C THR A 155 29.58 -36.80 30.51
N GLY A 156 29.00 -36.75 31.72
CA GLY A 156 27.56 -36.60 31.91
C GLY A 156 27.02 -35.30 31.33
N LEU A 157 27.68 -34.17 31.60
CA LEU A 157 27.30 -32.87 31.05
C LEU A 157 27.39 -32.86 29.51
N GLY A 158 28.41 -33.51 28.93
CA GLY A 158 28.55 -33.65 27.49
C GLY A 158 27.39 -34.42 26.85
N ILE A 159 26.99 -35.54 27.46
CA ILE A 159 25.85 -36.35 26.99
C ILE A 159 24.54 -35.58 27.13
N VAL A 160 24.29 -34.92 28.27
CA VAL A 160 23.08 -34.10 28.47
C VAL A 160 23.02 -32.97 27.45
N SER A 161 24.14 -32.27 27.23
CA SER A 161 24.25 -31.20 26.22
C SER A 161 23.94 -31.72 24.81
N ALA A 162 24.46 -32.88 24.44
CA ALA A 162 24.18 -33.51 23.15
C ALA A 162 22.69 -33.92 23.01
N CYS A 163 22.08 -34.49 24.05
CA CYS A 163 20.65 -34.81 24.08
C CYS A 163 19.78 -33.56 23.91
N VAL A 164 20.13 -32.46 24.59
CA VAL A 164 19.46 -31.16 24.44
C VAL A 164 19.61 -30.64 23.01
N GLY A 165 20.81 -30.74 22.42
CA GLY A 165 21.04 -30.40 21.02
C GLY A 165 20.14 -31.17 20.05
N ILE A 166 19.99 -32.48 20.24
CA ILE A 166 19.12 -33.33 19.40
C ILE A 166 17.64 -32.96 19.57
N LEU A 167 17.20 -32.69 20.81
CA LEU A 167 15.83 -32.22 21.09
C LEU A 167 15.55 -30.87 20.42
N LEU A 168 16.50 -29.94 20.45
CA LEU A 168 16.38 -28.66 19.76
C LEU A 168 16.29 -28.86 18.23
N CYS A 169 17.07 -29.78 17.65
CA CYS A 169 16.94 -30.12 16.23
C CYS A 169 15.53 -30.65 15.89
N ARG A 170 14.98 -31.54 16.72
CA ARG A 170 13.61 -32.07 16.56
C ARG A 170 12.56 -30.95 16.65
N LEU A 171 12.75 -30.01 17.58
CA LEU A 171 11.89 -28.85 17.77
C LEU A 171 11.96 -27.90 16.58
N LEU A 172 13.15 -27.59 16.08
CA LEU A 172 13.34 -26.76 14.88
C LEU A 172 12.69 -27.38 13.66
N TRP A 173 12.82 -28.70 13.47
CA TRP A 173 12.12 -29.42 12.40
C TRP A 173 10.60 -29.31 12.55
N TYR A 174 10.07 -29.44 13.77
CA TYR A 174 8.63 -29.29 14.03
C TYR A 174 8.14 -27.87 13.74
N VAL A 175 8.86 -26.86 14.24
CA VAL A 175 8.54 -25.44 14.03
C VAL A 175 8.67 -25.07 12.56
N PHE A 176 9.64 -25.63 11.83
CA PHE A 176 9.78 -25.41 10.39
C PHE A 176 8.65 -26.08 9.61
N SER A 177 8.39 -27.36 9.87
CA SER A 177 7.34 -28.13 9.17
C SER A 177 5.93 -27.58 9.41
N LYS A 178 5.65 -26.95 10.56
CA LYS A 178 4.37 -26.26 10.80
C LYS A 178 4.40 -24.76 10.50
N GLY A 179 5.54 -24.10 10.69
CA GLY A 179 5.71 -22.66 10.53
C GLY A 179 5.72 -22.24 9.07
N VAL A 180 6.43 -22.97 8.20
CA VAL A 180 6.46 -22.69 6.75
C VAL A 180 5.06 -22.74 6.12
N PRO A 181 4.22 -23.78 6.32
CA PRO A 181 2.88 -23.79 5.76
C PRO A 181 1.94 -22.77 6.39
N ALA A 182 2.14 -22.41 7.67
CA ALA A 182 1.35 -21.33 8.30
C ALA A 182 1.71 -19.95 7.73
N MET A 183 3.01 -19.68 7.53
CA MET A 183 3.51 -18.48 6.88
C MET A 183 3.00 -18.36 5.43
N ALA A 184 3.07 -19.44 4.66
CA ALA A 184 2.56 -19.46 3.29
C ALA A 184 1.05 -19.14 3.25
N LYS A 185 0.25 -19.71 4.16
CA LYS A 185 -1.17 -19.38 4.27
C LYS A 185 -1.40 -17.92 4.69
N GLY A 186 -0.58 -17.38 5.58
CA GLY A 186 -0.62 -15.98 6.00
C GLY A 186 -0.35 -15.01 4.84
N VAL A 187 0.73 -15.26 4.08
CA VAL A 187 1.10 -14.46 2.90
C VAL A 187 0.00 -14.55 1.82
N VAL A 188 -0.50 -15.74 1.53
CA VAL A 188 -1.59 -15.92 0.54
C VAL A 188 -2.87 -15.19 0.97
N LYS A 189 -3.19 -15.17 2.28
CA LYS A 189 -4.36 -14.44 2.79
C LYS A 189 -4.19 -12.92 2.63
N ILE A 190 -3.00 -12.39 2.88
CA ILE A 190 -2.69 -10.97 2.71
C ILE A 190 -2.71 -10.59 1.22
N CYS A 191 -2.18 -11.43 0.34
CA CYS A 191 -2.21 -11.18 -1.11
C CYS A 191 -3.63 -11.26 -1.72
N LYS A 192 -4.53 -12.06 -1.14
CA LYS A 192 -5.93 -12.16 -1.61
C LYS A 192 -6.83 -11.05 -1.08
N TRP A 193 -6.45 -10.37 0.00
CA TRP A 193 -7.24 -9.31 0.62
C TRP A 193 -7.45 -8.07 -0.29
N PRO A 194 -6.43 -7.53 -0.98
CA PRO A 194 -6.61 -6.34 -1.83
C PRO A 194 -7.35 -6.60 -3.14
N PHE A 195 -7.50 -7.85 -3.58
CA PHE A 195 -8.19 -8.19 -4.84
C PHE A 195 -9.65 -8.63 -4.66
N LYS A 196 -10.11 -8.85 -3.42
CA LYS A 196 -11.48 -9.32 -3.16
C LYS A 196 -12.53 -8.21 -3.13
N ASP A 197 -12.13 -6.95 -2.91
CA ASP A 197 -13.06 -5.80 -2.87
C ASP A 197 -13.51 -5.31 -4.26
N GLY A 198 -12.94 -5.85 -5.35
CA GLY A 198 -13.27 -5.46 -6.72
C GLY A 198 -14.42 -6.23 -7.36
N SER A 199 -14.73 -7.45 -6.90
CA SER A 199 -15.64 -8.37 -7.60
C SER A 199 -17.08 -8.42 -7.06
N GLU A 200 -17.42 -7.64 -6.02
CA GLU A 200 -18.77 -7.65 -5.42
C GLU A 200 -19.63 -6.44 -5.86
N LYS A 201 -19.18 -5.65 -6.83
CA LYS A 201 -19.93 -4.51 -7.38
C LYS A 201 -20.54 -4.72 -8.77
N GLU A 202 -20.38 -5.90 -9.37
CA GLU A 202 -20.93 -6.22 -10.70
C GLU A 202 -22.06 -7.28 -10.67
N GLY A 203 -22.49 -7.70 -9.47
CA GLY A 203 -23.45 -8.80 -9.28
C GLY A 203 -24.73 -8.44 -8.53
N ALA A 204 -25.10 -7.16 -8.45
CA ALA A 204 -26.36 -6.71 -7.87
C ALA A 204 -27.03 -5.66 -8.76
#